data_AF-A0A973EUJ3-F1
#
_entry.id   AF-A0A973EUJ3-F1
#
_cell.length_a   1.000
_cell.length_b   1.000
_cell.length_c   1.000
_cell.angle_alpha   90.00
_cell.angle_beta   90.00
_cell.angle_gamma   90.00
#
_symmetry.space_group_name_H-M   'P 1'
#
loop_
_entity.id
_entity.type
_entity.pdbx_description
1 polymer ?
#
loop_
_entity_poly.entity_id
_entity_poly.type
_entity_poly.pdbx_seq_one_letter_code
_entity_poly.pdbx_strand_id
1 'polypeptide(L)'
;MEELSRLIERIIDRVNINLREEGFDAGPYIRELIPLPKFSRFYGFYGVTTHHPITFHFSRSSLAGSHFLGKCIVDHSVLYKSDIRGDELKRSGEIVKCRNVQVPLYDDEVIRIKDSFLVKNLVHSNSHDPECPEEFLIQNTVSMHYANIHGSRVEGSFLGPFSTVDLTTVHDCVVGTWAYVQTGELDHQVVKDGRIWVHAPGVFDFQYGFDPAVLKRYVHFETGSKPTGLVVDFLRERKGEFKAIFDKVDSMPPVEEPPGASISRYAVVKGNTRLDENVLVAQRAYIEDSWLGRGSNAQENCYIVGSHLEGNDVTAHGGKIVSARLGEKVFVGFNSFLHGKPDAMLTIGGGCIVMPHTIVDIDEPLDIPAGHLVWGCIRGRGDLDTHCMALKELAGVDGEIHRGAMTFKGSGAGFVKGFQHRIEHILEANGAFYKDGAHAGHAQNNHNISFNIIQPYPEGPMKGLFPTIDIRP
;
A
#
# COMPACT_ATOMS: atom_id res chain seq x y z
N MET A 1 -12.04 -25.67 -15.33
CA MET A 1 -11.27 -25.06 -14.23
C MET A 1 -10.15 -25.98 -13.73
N GLU A 2 -9.91 -27.14 -14.36
CA GLU A 2 -8.82 -28.06 -14.02
C GLU A 2 -7.46 -27.38 -14.08
N GLU A 3 -7.21 -26.60 -15.14
CA GLU A 3 -5.92 -25.91 -15.33
C GLU A 3 -5.70 -24.79 -14.31
N LEU A 4 -6.76 -24.12 -13.86
CA LEU A 4 -6.67 -23.15 -12.76
C LEU A 4 -6.31 -23.85 -11.44
N SER A 5 -6.93 -24.99 -11.13
CA SER A 5 -6.58 -25.78 -9.95
C SER A 5 -5.14 -26.28 -10.00
N ARG A 6 -4.67 -26.79 -11.15
CA ARG A 6 -3.27 -27.18 -11.36
C ARG A 6 -2.30 -26.02 -11.16
N LEU A 7 -2.66 -24.84 -11.67
CA LEU A 7 -1.86 -23.63 -11.49
C LEU A 7 -1.71 -23.27 -10.01
N ILE A 8 -2.81 -23.30 -9.25
CA ILE A 8 -2.82 -22.99 -7.82
C ILE A 8 -1.94 -23.99 -7.05
N GLU A 9 -2.08 -25.30 -7.29
CA GLU A 9 -1.24 -26.30 -6.62
C GLU A 9 0.24 -26.13 -6.99
N ARG A 10 0.57 -25.86 -8.25
CA ARG A 10 1.96 -25.59 -8.65
C ARG A 10 2.54 -24.36 -7.92
N ILE A 11 1.75 -23.30 -7.73
CA ILE A 11 2.19 -22.12 -6.97
C ILE A 11 2.46 -22.50 -5.52
N ILE A 12 1.57 -23.28 -4.88
CA ILE A 12 1.77 -23.79 -3.51
C ILE A 12 3.08 -24.54 -3.41
N ASP A 13 3.30 -25.51 -4.31
CA ASP A 13 4.49 -26.34 -4.29
C ASP A 13 5.76 -25.49 -4.39
N ARG A 14 5.79 -24.49 -5.29
CA ARG A 14 6.95 -23.60 -5.44
C ARG A 14 7.18 -22.75 -4.20
N VAL A 15 6.14 -22.15 -3.62
CA VAL A 15 6.26 -21.34 -2.41
C VAL A 15 6.72 -22.19 -1.23
N ASN A 16 6.14 -23.37 -1.05
CA ASN A 16 6.48 -24.30 0.03
C ASN A 16 7.91 -24.83 -0.09
N ILE A 17 8.44 -25.03 -1.31
CA ILE A 17 9.85 -25.39 -1.50
C ILE A 17 10.75 -24.28 -0.97
N ASN A 18 10.45 -23.01 -1.25
CA ASN A 18 11.23 -21.88 -0.75
C ASN A 18 11.13 -21.79 0.79
N LEU A 19 9.92 -21.84 1.33
CA LEU A 19 9.64 -21.73 2.77
C LEU A 19 9.85 -23.02 3.59
N ARG A 20 10.51 -24.03 3.02
CA ARG A 20 10.72 -25.35 3.66
C ARG A 20 11.48 -25.26 4.98
N GLU A 21 12.41 -24.30 5.09
CA GLU A 21 13.28 -24.15 6.27
C GLU A 21 12.53 -23.55 7.45
N GLU A 22 11.53 -22.71 7.17
CA GLU A 22 10.63 -22.14 8.18
C GLU A 22 9.50 -23.10 8.59
N GLY A 23 9.40 -24.28 7.96
CA GLY A 23 8.33 -25.24 8.21
C GLY A 23 6.92 -24.70 7.88
N PHE A 24 6.83 -23.70 7.00
CA PHE A 24 5.58 -23.04 6.64
C PHE A 24 4.92 -23.72 5.42
N ASP A 25 3.61 -23.99 5.52
CA ASP A 25 2.79 -24.51 4.42
C ASP A 25 1.77 -23.45 3.97
N ALA A 26 1.95 -22.92 2.75
CA ALA A 26 1.06 -21.95 2.13
C ALA A 26 -0.26 -22.56 1.63
N GLY A 27 -0.34 -23.87 1.44
CA GLY A 27 -1.49 -24.56 0.87
C GLY A 27 -2.81 -24.31 1.59
N PRO A 28 -2.88 -24.52 2.92
CA PRO A 28 -4.05 -24.22 3.75
C PRO A 28 -4.53 -22.77 3.66
N TYR A 29 -3.64 -21.81 3.35
CA TYR A 29 -4.01 -20.40 3.23
C TYR A 29 -4.74 -20.08 1.93
N ILE A 30 -4.58 -20.90 0.88
CA ILE A 30 -5.06 -20.55 -0.46
C ILE A 30 -6.12 -21.47 -1.06
N ARG A 31 -6.08 -22.80 -0.79
CA ARG A 31 -6.92 -23.80 -1.50
C ARG A 31 -8.41 -23.51 -1.44
N GLU A 32 -8.89 -22.97 -0.33
CA GLU A 32 -10.32 -22.68 -0.10
C GLU A 32 -10.63 -21.19 0.04
N LEU A 33 -9.61 -20.34 -0.06
CA LEU A 33 -9.74 -18.90 0.17
C LEU A 33 -10.73 -18.24 -0.80
N ILE A 34 -10.59 -18.58 -2.09
CA ILE A 34 -11.43 -18.07 -3.18
C ILE A 34 -12.06 -19.25 -3.93
N PRO A 35 -13.40 -19.41 -3.87
CA PRO A 35 -14.08 -20.44 -4.65
C PRO A 35 -13.76 -20.32 -6.14
N LEU A 36 -13.28 -21.42 -6.76
CA LEU A 36 -12.85 -21.46 -8.16
C LEU A 36 -13.84 -20.81 -9.16
N PRO A 37 -15.17 -21.02 -9.06
CA PRO A 37 -16.12 -20.38 -9.97
C PRO A 37 -16.10 -18.85 -9.96
N LYS A 38 -15.50 -18.22 -8.94
CA LYS A 38 -15.38 -16.76 -8.89
C LYS A 38 -14.34 -16.22 -9.86
N PHE A 39 -13.32 -16.98 -10.25
CA PHE A 39 -12.29 -16.50 -11.16
C PHE A 39 -12.82 -16.25 -12.58
N SER A 40 -13.89 -16.94 -12.99
CA SER A 40 -14.54 -16.70 -14.29
C SER A 40 -15.65 -15.64 -14.23
N ARG A 41 -15.88 -14.98 -13.08
CA ARG A 41 -16.96 -13.98 -12.89
C ARG A 41 -16.48 -12.54 -12.95
N PHE A 42 -15.17 -12.33 -13.04
CA PHE A 42 -14.58 -11.00 -13.02
C PHE A 42 -13.72 -10.80 -14.25
N TYR A 43 -13.80 -9.60 -14.82
CA TYR A 43 -12.87 -9.12 -15.82
C TYR A 43 -11.53 -8.75 -15.18
N GLY A 44 -10.48 -8.67 -15.98
CA GLY A 44 -9.27 -7.91 -15.64
C GLY A 44 -9.30 -6.57 -16.37
N PHE A 45 -8.46 -5.64 -15.92
CA PHE A 45 -8.42 -4.28 -16.46
C PHE A 45 -6.98 -3.82 -16.67
N TYR A 46 -6.66 -3.22 -17.81
CA TYR A 46 -5.36 -2.60 -18.04
C TYR A 46 -5.51 -1.13 -18.43
N GLY A 47 -4.70 -0.27 -17.81
CA GLY A 47 -4.68 1.17 -18.01
C GLY A 47 -3.90 1.55 -19.26
N VAL A 48 -4.48 2.41 -20.07
CA VAL A 48 -3.86 3.06 -21.23
C VAL A 48 -3.80 4.55 -20.96
N THR A 49 -2.64 5.15 -21.25
CA THR A 49 -2.41 6.58 -21.12
C THR A 49 -1.35 7.03 -22.11
N THR A 50 -1.28 8.33 -22.38
CA THR A 50 -0.26 8.95 -23.23
C THR A 50 1.04 9.29 -22.50
N HIS A 51 1.07 9.15 -21.17
CA HIS A 51 2.15 9.69 -20.32
C HIS A 51 3.30 8.72 -20.03
N HIS A 52 3.01 7.43 -19.99
CA HIS A 52 4.01 6.38 -19.78
C HIS A 52 3.84 5.25 -20.79
N PRO A 53 4.93 4.66 -21.31
CA PRO A 53 4.85 3.52 -22.21
C PRO A 53 4.13 2.36 -21.53
N ILE A 54 3.27 1.67 -22.28
CA ILE A 54 2.55 0.48 -21.80
C ILE A 54 3.20 -0.78 -22.36
N THR A 55 3.31 -1.81 -21.53
CA THR A 55 3.70 -3.15 -21.98
C THR A 55 3.05 -4.15 -21.04
N PHE A 56 2.17 -4.98 -21.57
CA PHE A 56 1.52 -6.02 -20.78
C PHE A 56 1.74 -7.38 -21.45
N HIS A 57 2.34 -8.31 -20.71
CA HIS A 57 2.43 -9.71 -21.11
C HIS A 57 1.75 -10.57 -20.05
N PHE A 58 0.72 -11.31 -20.44
CA PHE A 58 0.00 -12.22 -19.56
C PHE A 58 0.07 -13.63 -20.12
N SER A 59 0.59 -14.59 -19.37
CA SER A 59 0.75 -15.96 -19.82
C SER A 59 0.39 -16.97 -18.74
N ARG A 60 -0.52 -17.90 -19.07
CA ARG A 60 -0.99 -18.98 -18.17
C ARG A 60 -1.37 -18.47 -16.77
N SER A 61 -2.10 -17.37 -16.72
CA SER A 61 -2.42 -16.66 -15.49
C SER A 61 -3.92 -16.40 -15.35
N SER A 62 -4.37 -16.19 -14.11
CA SER A 62 -5.71 -15.66 -13.82
C SER A 62 -5.61 -14.23 -13.29
N LEU A 63 -6.36 -13.30 -13.87
CA LEU A 63 -6.29 -11.87 -13.56
C LEU A 63 -7.62 -11.33 -12.99
N ALA A 64 -8.40 -12.21 -12.35
CA ALA A 64 -9.80 -11.97 -12.02
C ALA A 64 -10.00 -10.76 -11.09
N GLY A 65 -10.58 -9.69 -11.64
CA GLY A 65 -10.90 -8.44 -10.96
C GLY A 65 -9.71 -7.51 -10.73
N SER A 66 -8.55 -7.83 -11.31
CA SER A 66 -7.30 -7.12 -11.07
C SER A 66 -7.07 -5.99 -12.08
N HIS A 67 -6.37 -4.94 -11.66
CA HIS A 67 -6.07 -3.74 -12.45
C HIS A 67 -4.57 -3.61 -12.67
N PHE A 68 -4.16 -3.25 -13.89
CA PHE A 68 -2.77 -3.13 -14.30
C PHE A 68 -2.51 -1.75 -14.88
N LEU A 69 -1.40 -1.11 -14.53
CA LEU A 69 -0.97 0.18 -15.07
C LEU A 69 0.55 0.15 -15.30
N GLY A 70 1.03 0.78 -16.37
CA GLY A 70 2.46 0.86 -16.70
C GLY A 70 2.97 -0.36 -17.47
N LYS A 71 4.08 -0.94 -17.02
CA LYS A 71 4.69 -2.13 -17.62
C LYS A 71 4.63 -3.32 -16.66
N CYS A 72 4.01 -4.41 -17.10
CA CYS A 72 3.81 -5.58 -16.26
C CYS A 72 3.81 -6.89 -17.05
N ILE A 73 4.55 -7.87 -16.54
CA ILE A 73 4.61 -9.24 -17.05
C ILE A 73 4.07 -10.17 -15.97
N VAL A 74 3.06 -10.98 -16.30
CA VAL A 74 2.42 -11.93 -15.36
C VAL A 74 2.44 -13.34 -15.95
N ASP A 75 3.34 -14.16 -15.41
CA ASP A 75 3.58 -15.53 -15.85
C ASP A 75 3.14 -16.53 -14.77
N HIS A 76 2.34 -17.54 -15.15
CA HIS A 76 2.00 -18.65 -14.26
C HIS A 76 1.46 -18.21 -12.88
N SER A 77 0.65 -17.16 -12.84
CA SER A 77 0.26 -16.52 -11.58
C SER A 77 -1.25 -16.32 -11.46
N VAL A 78 -1.73 -16.18 -10.23
CA VAL A 78 -3.12 -15.90 -9.91
C VAL A 78 -3.22 -14.59 -9.15
N LEU A 79 -3.79 -13.58 -9.81
CA LEU A 79 -4.03 -12.27 -9.24
C LEU A 79 -5.54 -12.06 -9.09
N TYR A 80 -6.03 -12.04 -7.86
CA TYR A 80 -7.44 -11.87 -7.55
C TYR A 80 -7.69 -10.50 -6.93
N LYS A 81 -8.30 -9.59 -7.70
CA LYS A 81 -8.69 -8.24 -7.26
C LYS A 81 -7.53 -7.38 -6.77
N SER A 82 -6.34 -7.62 -7.31
CA SER A 82 -5.12 -6.88 -6.97
C SER A 82 -4.91 -5.71 -7.93
N ASP A 83 -4.21 -4.69 -7.46
CA ASP A 83 -3.81 -3.53 -8.24
C ASP A 83 -2.31 -3.56 -8.43
N ILE A 84 -1.87 -3.61 -9.68
CA ILE A 84 -0.48 -3.63 -10.07
C ILE A 84 -0.18 -2.32 -10.77
N ARG A 85 0.56 -1.45 -10.10
CA ARG A 85 0.78 -0.07 -10.51
C ARG A 85 2.25 0.18 -10.81
N GLY A 86 2.54 0.33 -12.10
CA GLY A 86 3.86 0.65 -12.62
C GLY A 86 3.98 2.06 -13.17
N ASP A 87 3.25 3.02 -12.60
CA ASP A 87 3.34 4.45 -12.93
C ASP A 87 4.57 5.15 -12.31
N GLU A 88 5.22 4.51 -11.33
CA GLU A 88 6.47 4.94 -10.70
C GLU A 88 7.71 4.17 -11.22
N LEU A 89 7.57 3.31 -12.23
CA LEU A 89 8.70 2.55 -12.79
C LEU A 89 9.72 3.47 -13.45
N LYS A 90 11.00 3.17 -13.23
CA LYS A 90 12.12 3.93 -13.83
C LYS A 90 12.16 3.72 -15.34
N ARG A 91 12.68 4.71 -16.05
CA ARG A 91 12.86 4.70 -17.51
C ARG A 91 14.31 4.43 -17.89
N SER A 92 14.50 3.93 -19.10
CA SER A 92 15.82 3.80 -19.73
C SER A 92 16.57 5.13 -19.68
N GLY A 93 17.85 5.06 -19.30
CA GLY A 93 18.72 6.21 -19.10
C GLY A 93 18.63 6.87 -17.73
N GLU A 94 17.65 6.54 -16.89
CA GLU A 94 17.66 6.95 -15.48
C GLU A 94 18.83 6.29 -14.73
N ILE A 95 19.33 6.96 -13.70
CA ILE A 95 20.51 6.52 -12.95
C ILE A 95 20.08 6.03 -11.57
N VAL A 96 20.28 4.74 -11.32
CA VAL A 96 20.18 4.18 -9.97
C VAL A 96 21.52 4.35 -9.27
N LYS A 97 21.48 4.94 -8.08
CA LYS A 97 22.67 5.17 -7.25
C LYS A 97 22.71 4.13 -6.14
N CYS A 98 23.79 3.36 -6.11
CA CYS A 98 24.10 2.48 -4.99
C CYS A 98 25.48 2.81 -4.44
N ARG A 99 25.52 3.39 -3.25
CA ARG A 99 26.76 3.90 -2.61
C ARG A 99 27.49 4.86 -3.58
N ASN A 100 28.69 4.49 -4.03
CA ASN A 100 29.51 5.29 -4.95
C ASN A 100 29.36 4.85 -6.42
N VAL A 101 28.48 3.89 -6.70
CA VAL A 101 28.23 3.36 -8.04
C VAL A 101 26.97 3.99 -8.62
N GLN A 102 27.05 4.38 -9.89
CA GLN A 102 25.93 4.87 -10.68
C GLN A 102 25.69 3.88 -11.81
N VAL A 103 24.48 3.31 -11.83
CA VAL A 103 24.07 2.33 -12.83
C VAL A 103 23.00 2.99 -13.71
N PRO A 104 23.32 3.35 -14.96
CA PRO A 104 22.30 3.79 -15.91
C PRO A 104 21.46 2.58 -16.32
N LEU A 105 20.14 2.76 -16.34
CA LEU A 105 19.23 1.72 -16.83
C LEU A 105 19.37 1.59 -18.34
N TYR A 106 19.52 0.36 -18.82
CA TYR A 106 19.52 0.09 -20.26
C TYR A 106 18.10 0.09 -20.83
N ASP A 107 17.18 -0.55 -20.12
CA ASP A 107 15.78 -0.68 -20.49
C ASP A 107 14.90 0.04 -19.47
N ASP A 108 13.67 0.36 -19.89
CA ASP A 108 12.65 0.77 -18.94
C ASP A 108 12.37 -0.37 -17.95
N GLU A 109 12.19 -0.02 -16.68
CA GLU A 109 11.87 -0.96 -15.64
C GLU A 109 10.50 -1.63 -15.86
N VAL A 110 10.38 -2.91 -15.46
CA VAL A 110 9.15 -3.69 -15.58
C VAL A 110 8.78 -4.37 -14.27
N ILE A 111 7.48 -4.40 -13.94
CA ILE A 111 6.98 -5.28 -12.87
C ILE A 111 6.88 -6.70 -13.44
N ARG A 112 7.52 -7.65 -12.77
CA ARG A 112 7.45 -9.06 -13.15
C ARG A 112 6.84 -9.90 -12.03
N ILE A 113 5.71 -10.53 -12.31
CA ILE A 113 5.00 -11.40 -11.36
C ILE A 113 5.01 -12.83 -11.91
N LYS A 114 5.59 -13.76 -11.16
CA LYS A 114 5.79 -15.13 -11.63
C LYS A 114 5.53 -16.18 -10.57
N ASP A 115 4.85 -17.28 -10.96
CA ASP A 115 4.54 -18.39 -10.06
C ASP A 115 3.96 -17.92 -8.70
N SER A 116 3.08 -16.91 -8.72
CA SER A 116 2.64 -16.20 -7.50
C SER A 116 1.12 -16.12 -7.36
N PHE A 117 0.63 -16.01 -6.13
CA PHE A 117 -0.80 -15.89 -5.80
C PHE A 117 -1.05 -14.64 -4.96
N LEU A 118 -1.64 -13.60 -5.56
CA LEU A 118 -1.90 -12.31 -4.91
C LEU A 118 -3.39 -12.06 -4.77
N VAL A 119 -3.86 -11.75 -3.55
CA VAL A 119 -5.28 -11.51 -3.27
C VAL A 119 -5.50 -10.11 -2.72
N LYS A 120 -6.18 -9.25 -3.48
CA LYS A 120 -6.46 -7.86 -3.10
C LYS A 120 -5.21 -7.10 -2.66
N ASN A 121 -4.11 -7.34 -3.36
CA ASN A 121 -2.85 -6.69 -3.07
C ASN A 121 -2.77 -5.35 -3.77
N LEU A 122 -1.99 -4.43 -3.20
CA LEU A 122 -1.43 -3.31 -3.93
C LEU A 122 0.05 -3.59 -4.19
N VAL A 123 0.46 -3.58 -5.46
CA VAL A 123 1.86 -3.55 -5.88
C VAL A 123 2.11 -2.16 -6.46
N HIS A 124 3.05 -1.41 -5.87
CA HIS A 124 3.29 -0.03 -6.25
C HIS A 124 4.74 0.40 -5.99
N SER A 125 5.10 1.59 -6.45
CA SER A 125 6.47 2.07 -6.55
C SER A 125 7.33 1.27 -7.53
N ASN A 126 8.63 1.13 -7.25
CA ASN A 126 9.61 0.55 -8.16
C ASN A 126 10.71 -0.22 -7.41
N SER A 127 11.57 -0.93 -8.13
CA SER A 127 12.68 -1.71 -7.58
C SER A 127 13.68 -0.80 -6.86
N HIS A 128 13.88 -1.07 -5.58
CA HIS A 128 14.94 -0.44 -4.77
C HIS A 128 16.14 -1.37 -4.60
N ASP A 129 16.12 -2.53 -5.28
CA ASP A 129 17.21 -3.49 -5.32
C ASP A 129 18.22 -3.08 -6.40
N PRO A 130 19.44 -2.65 -6.02
CA PRO A 130 20.45 -2.25 -6.98
C PRO A 130 20.99 -3.43 -7.82
N GLU A 131 20.73 -4.68 -7.42
CA GLU A 131 21.10 -5.86 -8.20
C GLU A 131 20.13 -6.13 -9.34
N CYS A 132 18.91 -5.58 -9.28
CA CYS A 132 17.88 -5.72 -10.31
C CYS A 132 17.13 -4.38 -10.54
N PRO A 133 17.82 -3.34 -11.03
CA PRO A 133 17.23 -2.01 -11.15
C PRO A 133 16.20 -1.89 -12.30
N GLU A 134 16.26 -2.76 -13.32
CA GLU A 134 15.27 -2.82 -14.41
C GLU A 134 14.12 -3.83 -14.17
N GLU A 135 14.14 -4.63 -13.09
CA GLU A 135 13.09 -5.62 -12.83
C GLU A 135 12.58 -5.55 -11.38
N PHE A 136 11.34 -5.08 -11.22
CA PHE A 136 10.61 -5.18 -9.97
C PHE A 136 9.94 -6.57 -9.89
N LEU A 137 10.70 -7.54 -9.34
CA LEU A 137 10.30 -8.95 -9.29
C LEU A 137 9.43 -9.32 -8.08
N ILE A 138 8.37 -10.06 -8.35
CA ILE A 138 7.55 -10.81 -7.39
C ILE A 138 7.47 -12.26 -7.89
N GLN A 139 8.17 -13.19 -7.24
CA GLN A 139 8.30 -14.58 -7.70
C GLN A 139 8.06 -15.60 -6.58
N ASN A 140 7.35 -16.69 -6.86
CA ASN A 140 7.07 -17.74 -5.87
C ASN A 140 6.47 -17.17 -4.57
N THR A 141 5.55 -16.21 -4.70
CA THR A 141 5.03 -15.44 -3.57
C THR A 141 3.53 -15.69 -3.38
N VAL A 142 3.13 -15.95 -2.14
CA VAL A 142 1.71 -15.91 -1.74
C VAL A 142 1.49 -14.66 -0.91
N SER A 143 0.59 -13.79 -1.38
CA SER A 143 0.26 -12.56 -0.66
C SER A 143 -1.23 -12.41 -0.43
N MET A 144 -1.57 -12.16 0.83
CA MET A 144 -2.94 -12.19 1.33
C MET A 144 -3.63 -10.83 1.25
N HIS A 145 -4.88 -10.81 1.71
CA HIS A 145 -5.81 -9.70 1.57
C HIS A 145 -5.22 -8.36 2.05
N TYR A 146 -5.24 -7.35 1.17
CA TYR A 146 -4.87 -5.97 1.49
C TYR A 146 -3.41 -5.79 1.93
N ALA A 147 -2.55 -6.76 1.60
CA ALA A 147 -1.11 -6.57 1.74
C ALA A 147 -0.59 -5.56 0.71
N ASN A 148 0.45 -4.83 1.10
CA ASN A 148 1.14 -3.86 0.26
C ASN A 148 2.53 -4.40 -0.07
N ILE A 149 2.84 -4.50 -1.36
CA ILE A 149 4.19 -4.73 -1.87
C ILE A 149 4.65 -3.40 -2.48
N HIS A 150 5.34 -2.60 -1.68
CA HIS A 150 5.69 -1.23 -2.03
C HIS A 150 7.20 -1.12 -2.26
N GLY A 151 7.58 -1.00 -3.53
CA GLY A 151 8.98 -0.89 -3.95
C GLY A 151 9.90 -1.99 -3.43
N SER A 152 9.36 -3.21 -3.29
CA SER A 152 9.96 -4.31 -2.54
C SER A 152 9.99 -5.55 -3.41
N ARG A 153 11.19 -5.99 -3.82
CA ARG A 153 11.35 -7.29 -4.49
C ARG A 153 10.92 -8.40 -3.53
N VAL A 154 10.11 -9.34 -3.98
CA VAL A 154 9.64 -10.45 -3.13
C VAL A 154 9.82 -11.78 -3.84
N GLU A 155 10.64 -12.66 -3.26
CA GLU A 155 10.90 -13.99 -3.77
C GLU A 155 10.68 -15.05 -2.70
N GLY A 156 10.00 -16.15 -3.06
CA GLY A 156 9.90 -17.33 -2.20
C GLY A 156 9.14 -17.11 -0.89
N SER A 157 8.27 -16.10 -0.81
CA SER A 157 7.79 -15.57 0.47
C SER A 157 6.27 -15.64 0.66
N PHE A 158 5.83 -15.59 1.91
CA PHE A 158 4.42 -15.43 2.30
C PHE A 158 4.18 -14.08 2.97
N LEU A 159 3.16 -13.34 2.52
CA LEU A 159 2.75 -12.06 3.10
C LEU A 159 1.32 -12.16 3.64
N GLY A 160 1.16 -11.97 4.95
CA GLY A 160 -0.11 -12.05 5.68
C GLY A 160 -1.05 -10.88 5.36
N PRO A 161 -2.35 -10.98 5.73
CA PRO A 161 -3.30 -9.92 5.47
C PRO A 161 -2.87 -8.58 6.09
N PHE A 162 -3.07 -7.49 5.34
CA PHE A 162 -2.64 -6.15 5.75
C PHE A 162 -1.15 -6.00 6.08
N SER A 163 -0.31 -6.98 5.74
CA SER A 163 1.13 -6.80 5.86
C SER A 163 1.62 -5.75 4.85
N THR A 164 2.74 -5.11 5.15
CA THR A 164 3.37 -4.16 4.24
C THR A 164 4.86 -4.45 4.22
N VAL A 165 5.39 -4.70 3.03
CA VAL A 165 6.83 -4.69 2.75
C VAL A 165 7.12 -3.42 1.96
N ASP A 166 8.02 -2.60 2.49
CA ASP A 166 8.30 -1.26 2.00
C ASP A 166 9.81 -1.06 1.80
N LEU A 167 10.21 -0.76 0.57
CA LEU A 167 11.61 -0.56 0.17
C LEU A 167 12.56 -1.67 0.67
N THR A 168 12.10 -2.93 0.60
CA THR A 168 12.82 -4.08 1.17
C THR A 168 12.84 -5.24 0.18
N THR A 169 14.01 -5.79 -0.10
CA THR A 169 14.14 -7.09 -0.78
C THR A 169 13.83 -8.21 0.21
N VAL A 170 12.82 -9.00 -0.09
CA VAL A 170 12.29 -10.06 0.77
C VAL A 170 12.52 -11.40 0.10
N HIS A 171 13.27 -12.29 0.75
CA HIS A 171 13.67 -13.59 0.20
C HIS A 171 13.38 -14.70 1.23
N ASP A 172 12.63 -15.73 0.83
CA ASP A 172 12.32 -16.91 1.66
C ASP A 172 11.78 -16.56 3.07
N CYS A 173 10.89 -15.57 3.14
CA CYS A 173 10.36 -15.04 4.41
C CYS A 173 8.86 -15.27 4.61
N VAL A 174 8.44 -15.29 5.87
CA VAL A 174 7.03 -15.21 6.27
C VAL A 174 6.80 -13.89 6.98
N VAL A 175 5.98 -13.02 6.39
CA VAL A 175 5.60 -11.73 6.99
C VAL A 175 4.17 -11.81 7.51
N GLY A 176 4.01 -11.68 8.83
CA GLY A 176 2.75 -11.88 9.53
C GLY A 176 1.66 -10.86 9.23
N THR A 177 0.45 -11.16 9.69
CA THR A 177 -0.72 -10.29 9.60
C THR A 177 -0.44 -8.94 10.24
N TRP A 178 -0.81 -7.84 9.58
CA TRP A 178 -0.59 -6.48 10.09
C TRP A 178 0.89 -6.15 10.41
N ALA A 179 1.86 -6.90 9.89
CA ALA A 179 3.26 -6.57 10.05
C ALA A 179 3.71 -5.51 9.02
N TYR A 180 4.58 -4.59 9.43
CA TYR A 180 5.24 -3.62 8.56
C TYR A 180 6.75 -3.83 8.61
N VAL A 181 7.39 -3.97 7.45
CA VAL A 181 8.83 -4.18 7.32
C VAL A 181 9.41 -3.18 6.34
N GLN A 182 10.40 -2.43 6.81
CA GLN A 182 11.28 -1.59 6.01
C GLN A 182 12.71 -1.76 6.52
N THR A 183 13.43 -2.76 6.00
CA THR A 183 14.77 -3.15 6.50
C THR A 183 15.85 -3.12 5.43
N GLY A 184 15.50 -2.79 4.18
CA GLY A 184 16.38 -2.87 3.01
C GLY A 184 16.46 -4.29 2.47
N GLU A 185 16.86 -5.24 3.30
CA GLU A 185 16.88 -6.68 2.98
C GLU A 185 16.27 -7.49 4.14
N LEU A 186 15.59 -8.57 3.80
CA LEU A 186 15.04 -9.56 4.73
C LEU A 186 15.16 -10.95 4.09
N ASP A 187 15.92 -11.83 4.72
CA ASP A 187 16.26 -13.16 4.17
C ASP A 187 16.11 -14.25 5.23
N HIS A 188 15.39 -15.33 4.92
CA HIS A 188 15.13 -16.47 5.79
C HIS A 188 14.62 -16.09 7.19
N GLN A 189 13.56 -15.27 7.25
CA GLN A 189 12.98 -14.80 8.51
C GLN A 189 11.46 -14.97 8.59
N VAL A 190 10.99 -15.17 9.82
CA VAL A 190 9.58 -15.10 10.20
C VAL A 190 9.32 -13.83 11.00
N VAL A 191 8.68 -12.86 10.37
CA VAL A 191 8.19 -11.64 11.01
C VAL A 191 6.79 -11.93 11.57
N LYS A 192 6.64 -11.83 12.90
CA LYS A 192 5.39 -12.13 13.59
C LYS A 192 4.29 -11.11 13.27
N ASP A 193 3.05 -11.54 13.45
CA ASP A 193 1.87 -10.68 13.37
C ASP A 193 2.02 -9.42 14.22
N GLY A 194 1.65 -8.26 13.67
CA GLY A 194 1.72 -6.98 14.36
C GLY A 194 3.14 -6.50 14.68
N ARG A 195 4.18 -7.00 14.01
CA ARG A 195 5.52 -6.42 14.11
C ARG A 195 5.64 -5.20 13.19
N ILE A 196 6.06 -4.07 13.74
CA ILE A 196 6.51 -2.92 12.95
C ILE A 196 8.03 -2.88 13.08
N TRP A 197 8.75 -2.96 11.98
CA TRP A 197 10.21 -2.94 11.95
C TRP A 197 10.72 -2.00 10.87
N VAL A 198 11.43 -0.96 11.29
CA VAL A 198 12.08 0.01 10.41
C VAL A 198 13.57 0.03 10.75
N HIS A 199 14.40 -0.38 9.81
CA HIS A 199 15.83 -0.51 9.98
C HIS A 199 16.56 0.20 8.85
N ALA A 200 17.49 1.08 9.22
CA ALA A 200 18.43 1.69 8.31
C ALA A 200 19.85 1.27 8.74
N PRO A 201 20.54 0.41 7.97
CA PRO A 201 21.84 -0.13 8.35
C PRO A 201 22.84 0.95 8.76
N GLY A 202 23.41 0.81 9.96
CA GLY A 202 24.38 1.75 10.51
C GLY A 202 23.81 3.10 10.97
N VAL A 203 22.49 3.32 10.87
CA VAL A 203 21.84 4.57 11.28
C VAL A 203 20.89 4.33 12.45
N PHE A 204 19.86 3.51 12.29
CA PHE A 204 18.88 3.24 13.34
C PHE A 204 18.16 1.90 13.16
N ASP A 205 17.50 1.47 14.23
CA ASP A 205 16.59 0.34 14.28
C ASP A 205 15.39 0.68 15.18
N PHE A 206 14.20 0.73 14.61
CA PHE A 206 12.92 0.93 15.28
C PHE A 206 12.12 -0.37 15.23
N GLN A 207 11.66 -0.83 16.39
CA GLN A 207 10.84 -2.02 16.50
C GLN A 207 9.67 -1.80 17.45
N TYR A 208 8.48 -2.22 17.04
CA TYR A 208 7.29 -2.28 17.89
C TYR A 208 6.57 -3.61 17.67
N GLY A 209 6.00 -4.19 18.72
CA GLY A 209 5.15 -5.38 18.62
C GLY A 209 3.78 -5.11 19.26
N PHE A 210 2.71 -5.31 18.49
CA PHE A 210 1.36 -5.31 19.05
C PHE A 210 1.16 -6.47 20.03
N ASP A 211 0.37 -6.23 21.08
CA ASP A 211 -0.22 -7.32 21.85
C ASP A 211 -1.19 -8.11 20.93
N PRO A 212 -1.00 -9.43 20.73
CA PRO A 212 -1.88 -10.24 19.90
C PRO A 212 -3.36 -10.16 20.29
N ALA A 213 -3.67 -10.05 21.59
CA ALA A 213 -5.05 -9.95 22.07
C ALA A 213 -5.70 -8.62 21.66
N VAL A 214 -4.91 -7.54 21.61
CA VAL A 214 -5.36 -6.22 21.16
C VAL A 214 -5.53 -6.23 19.63
N LEU A 215 -4.51 -6.70 18.90
CA LEU A 215 -4.52 -6.72 17.43
C LEU A 215 -5.70 -7.52 16.88
N LYS A 216 -6.00 -8.67 17.49
CA LYS A 216 -7.11 -9.56 17.10
C LYS A 216 -8.47 -8.85 17.02
N ARG A 217 -8.68 -7.75 17.75
CA ARG A 217 -9.92 -6.96 17.64
C ARG A 217 -10.04 -6.21 16.32
N TYR A 218 -8.92 -5.73 15.80
CA TYR A 218 -8.85 -4.89 14.60
C TYR A 218 -8.69 -5.74 13.35
N VAL A 219 -7.78 -6.71 13.40
CA VAL A 219 -7.55 -7.70 12.35
C VAL A 219 -7.26 -9.05 13.00
N HIS A 220 -8.13 -10.01 12.72
CA HIS A 220 -7.94 -11.42 13.04
C HIS A 220 -7.87 -12.23 11.76
N PHE A 221 -6.98 -13.19 11.72
CA PHE A 221 -6.82 -14.08 10.58
C PHE A 221 -6.61 -15.51 11.05
N GLU A 222 -7.42 -16.41 10.50
CA GLU A 222 -7.29 -17.85 10.67
C GLU A 222 -7.02 -18.46 9.30
N THR A 223 -6.10 -19.42 9.26
CA THR A 223 -5.74 -20.15 8.06
C THR A 223 -6.97 -20.70 7.34
N GLY A 224 -7.02 -20.51 6.02
CA GLY A 224 -8.14 -20.92 5.16
C GLY A 224 -9.37 -20.00 5.23
N SER A 225 -9.44 -19.07 6.18
CA SER A 225 -10.54 -18.12 6.30
C SER A 225 -10.21 -16.77 5.66
N LYS A 226 -11.19 -15.87 5.60
CA LYS A 226 -10.93 -14.46 5.28
C LYS A 226 -10.60 -13.70 6.57
N PRO A 227 -9.79 -12.63 6.50
CA PRO A 227 -9.56 -11.80 7.67
C PRO A 227 -10.89 -11.21 8.16
N THR A 228 -10.98 -11.00 9.48
CA THR A 228 -12.12 -10.37 10.18
C THR A 228 -11.60 -9.30 11.13
N GLY A 229 -12.50 -8.56 11.78
CA GLY A 229 -12.16 -7.48 12.73
C GLY A 229 -12.62 -6.11 12.25
N LEU A 230 -12.49 -5.11 13.12
CA LEU A 230 -13.04 -3.76 12.91
C LEU A 230 -12.55 -3.10 11.62
N VAL A 231 -11.27 -3.27 11.27
CA VAL A 231 -10.71 -2.70 10.04
C VAL A 231 -11.32 -3.36 8.81
N VAL A 232 -11.57 -4.68 8.88
CA VAL A 232 -12.20 -5.42 7.78
C VAL A 232 -13.67 -5.01 7.61
N ASP A 233 -14.37 -4.83 8.73
CA ASP A 233 -15.77 -4.41 8.74
C ASP A 233 -15.91 -3.03 8.12
N PHE A 234 -15.07 -2.09 8.52
CA PHE A 234 -15.00 -0.74 7.95
C PHE A 234 -14.84 -0.74 6.41
N LEU A 235 -13.94 -1.58 5.88
CA LEU A 235 -13.73 -1.72 4.43
C LEU A 235 -14.92 -2.38 3.74
N ARG A 236 -15.53 -3.39 4.37
CA ARG A 236 -16.62 -4.17 3.81
C ARG A 236 -17.88 -3.34 3.61
N GLU A 237 -18.20 -2.46 4.56
CA GLU A 237 -19.34 -1.54 4.50
C GLU A 237 -19.27 -0.60 3.29
N ARG A 238 -18.06 -0.17 2.90
CA ARG A 238 -17.84 0.81 1.83
C ARG A 238 -17.56 0.19 0.46
N LYS A 239 -17.42 -1.14 0.39
CA LYS A 239 -17.08 -1.83 -0.86
C LYS A 239 -18.11 -1.67 -1.97
N GLY A 240 -19.39 -1.47 -1.62
CA GLY A 240 -20.47 -1.28 -2.60
C GLY A 240 -20.27 -0.05 -3.48
N GLU A 241 -19.69 1.01 -2.91
CA GLU A 241 -19.52 2.32 -3.55
C GLU A 241 -18.54 2.25 -4.73
N PHE A 242 -17.43 1.52 -4.56
CA PHE A 242 -16.47 1.32 -5.66
C PHE A 242 -17.07 0.58 -6.85
N LYS A 243 -18.00 -0.35 -6.61
CA LYS A 243 -18.62 -1.10 -7.71
C LYS A 243 -19.34 -0.17 -8.69
N ALA A 244 -20.06 0.83 -8.18
CA ALA A 244 -20.78 1.79 -9.01
C ALA A 244 -19.88 2.65 -9.90
N ILE A 245 -18.63 2.87 -9.48
CA ILE A 245 -17.64 3.66 -10.22
C ILE A 245 -17.07 2.87 -11.39
N PHE A 246 -16.65 1.62 -11.15
CA PHE A 246 -16.05 0.77 -12.18
C PHE A 246 -17.06 0.26 -13.23
N ASP A 247 -18.37 0.35 -12.97
CA ASP A 247 -19.43 0.00 -13.93
C ASP A 247 -19.67 1.09 -15.00
N LYS A 248 -19.04 2.29 -14.90
CA LYS A 248 -19.19 3.40 -15.85
C LYS A 248 -17.91 3.62 -16.66
N VAL A 249 -18.00 3.49 -17.99
CA VAL A 249 -16.86 3.69 -18.92
C VAL A 249 -16.50 5.17 -19.08
N ASP A 250 -17.51 6.05 -19.12
CA ASP A 250 -17.36 7.51 -19.17
C ASP A 250 -17.81 8.13 -17.83
N SER A 251 -17.06 7.91 -16.76
CA SER A 251 -17.24 8.70 -15.53
C SER A 251 -16.50 10.02 -15.66
N MET A 252 -17.27 11.13 -15.63
CA MET A 252 -16.71 12.45 -15.32
C MET A 252 -16.13 12.44 -13.90
N PRO A 253 -15.16 13.34 -13.58
CA PRO A 253 -14.70 13.52 -12.21
C PRO A 253 -15.88 13.68 -11.25
N PRO A 254 -15.81 13.10 -10.04
CA PRO A 254 -16.95 13.05 -9.13
C PRO A 254 -17.36 14.43 -8.61
N VAL A 255 -16.45 15.41 -8.68
CA VAL A 255 -16.63 16.81 -8.32
C VAL A 255 -15.85 17.69 -9.30
N GLU A 256 -16.17 18.99 -9.34
CA GLU A 256 -15.37 19.96 -10.10
C GLU A 256 -13.93 19.99 -9.58
N GLU A 257 -12.96 19.84 -10.48
CA GLU A 257 -11.54 19.78 -10.13
C GLU A 257 -11.00 21.19 -9.82
N PRO A 258 -10.52 21.46 -8.59
CA PRO A 258 -9.88 22.72 -8.26
C PRO A 258 -8.59 22.96 -9.08
N PRO A 259 -8.10 24.20 -9.16
CA PRO A 259 -6.85 24.51 -9.86
C PRO A 259 -5.67 23.66 -9.36
N GLY A 260 -4.99 23.00 -10.30
CA GLY A 260 -3.82 22.16 -10.03
C GLY A 260 -4.13 20.85 -9.29
N ALA A 261 -5.38 20.58 -8.94
CA ALA A 261 -5.77 19.31 -8.33
C ALA A 261 -5.97 18.22 -9.39
N SER A 262 -5.82 16.96 -8.98
CA SER A 262 -6.18 15.79 -9.79
C SER A 262 -7.04 14.85 -8.99
N ILE A 263 -8.22 14.54 -9.51
CA ILE A 263 -9.18 13.66 -8.87
C ILE A 263 -9.40 12.46 -9.78
N SER A 264 -8.92 11.31 -9.34
CA SER A 264 -9.14 10.08 -10.10
C SER A 264 -10.63 9.81 -10.26
N ARG A 265 -11.07 9.59 -11.50
CA ARG A 265 -12.42 9.09 -11.81
C ARG A 265 -12.72 7.71 -11.21
N TYR A 266 -11.71 7.03 -10.68
CA TYR A 266 -11.81 5.75 -9.98
C TYR A 266 -11.73 5.88 -8.45
N ALA A 267 -11.80 7.10 -7.93
CA ALA A 267 -11.96 7.40 -6.51
C ALA A 267 -13.44 7.58 -6.14
N VAL A 268 -13.78 7.27 -4.89
CA VAL A 268 -15.08 7.68 -4.32
C VAL A 268 -14.90 9.05 -3.70
N VAL A 269 -15.66 10.04 -4.16
CA VAL A 269 -15.76 11.36 -3.53
C VAL A 269 -17.25 11.67 -3.38
N LYS A 270 -17.73 11.80 -2.15
CA LYS A 270 -19.16 12.00 -1.87
C LYS A 270 -19.45 12.82 -0.63
N GLY A 271 -20.72 13.10 -0.39
CA GLY A 271 -21.18 13.91 0.73
C GLY A 271 -20.75 15.37 0.60
N ASN A 272 -20.61 16.06 1.73
CA ASN A 272 -20.15 17.44 1.80
C ASN A 272 -18.63 17.54 1.72
N THR A 273 -18.03 16.86 0.74
CA THR A 273 -16.58 16.87 0.55
C THR A 273 -16.13 18.14 -0.17
N ARG A 274 -15.06 18.77 0.33
CA ARG A 274 -14.41 19.91 -0.28
C ARG A 274 -12.94 19.62 -0.50
N LEU A 275 -12.46 19.87 -1.71
CA LEU A 275 -11.07 19.71 -2.11
C LEU A 275 -10.56 21.08 -2.54
N ASP A 276 -9.36 21.46 -2.10
CA ASP A 276 -8.72 22.72 -2.46
C ASP A 276 -7.63 22.52 -3.54
N GLU A 277 -6.87 23.58 -3.84
CA GLU A 277 -5.82 23.59 -4.89
C GLU A 277 -4.76 22.50 -4.67
N ASN A 278 -4.17 22.00 -5.76
CA ASN A 278 -3.08 21.02 -5.75
C ASN A 278 -3.36 19.71 -5.01
N VAL A 279 -4.62 19.43 -4.64
CA VAL A 279 -4.99 18.17 -3.99
C VAL A 279 -4.87 17.02 -4.98
N LEU A 280 -4.26 15.92 -4.55
CA LEU A 280 -4.22 14.67 -5.30
C LEU A 280 -5.11 13.62 -4.64
N VAL A 281 -6.19 13.24 -5.32
CA VAL A 281 -7.02 12.09 -4.94
C VAL A 281 -6.77 10.95 -5.93
N ALA A 282 -6.04 9.95 -5.47
CA ALA A 282 -5.62 8.83 -6.29
C ALA A 282 -6.76 7.82 -6.52
N GLN A 283 -6.58 6.89 -7.45
CA GLN A 283 -7.60 5.86 -7.70
C GLN A 283 -7.81 4.99 -6.46
N ARG A 284 -9.03 4.48 -6.24
CA ARG A 284 -9.38 3.72 -5.03
C ARG A 284 -9.26 4.48 -3.70
N ALA A 285 -8.95 5.76 -3.70
CA ALA A 285 -9.17 6.60 -2.52
C ALA A 285 -10.68 6.73 -2.26
N TYR A 286 -11.05 6.80 -0.99
CA TYR A 286 -12.43 7.00 -0.55
C TYR A 286 -12.52 8.25 0.32
N ILE A 287 -13.25 9.26 -0.14
CA ILE A 287 -13.44 10.53 0.55
C ILE A 287 -14.94 10.78 0.76
N GLU A 288 -15.33 10.98 2.01
CA GLU A 288 -16.72 11.23 2.40
C GLU A 288 -16.78 12.32 3.48
N ASP A 289 -17.64 13.33 3.28
CA ASP A 289 -17.90 14.41 4.25
C ASP A 289 -16.61 15.03 4.82
N SER A 290 -15.60 15.25 3.97
CA SER A 290 -14.26 15.66 4.42
C SER A 290 -13.74 16.90 3.70
N TRP A 291 -12.85 17.64 4.35
CA TRP A 291 -12.09 18.72 3.72
C TRP A 291 -10.64 18.34 3.57
N LEU A 292 -10.14 18.44 2.35
CA LEU A 292 -8.72 18.30 2.03
C LEU A 292 -8.21 19.66 1.60
N GLY A 293 -7.44 20.29 2.49
CA GLY A 293 -6.76 21.54 2.23
C GLY A 293 -5.66 21.42 1.17
N ARG A 294 -5.10 22.56 0.79
CA ARG A 294 -4.19 22.69 -0.35
C ARG A 294 -3.02 21.70 -0.27
N GLY A 295 -2.73 21.03 -1.39
CA GLY A 295 -1.58 20.14 -1.53
C GLY A 295 -1.69 18.81 -0.80
N SER A 296 -2.82 18.53 -0.13
CA SER A 296 -3.06 17.25 0.52
C SER A 296 -3.20 16.11 -0.49
N ASN A 297 -2.76 14.92 -0.08
CA ASN A 297 -2.68 13.74 -0.91
C ASN A 297 -3.39 12.55 -0.27
N ALA A 298 -4.36 12.01 -0.98
CA ALA A 298 -5.08 10.78 -0.67
C ALA A 298 -4.63 9.69 -1.65
N GLN A 299 -3.79 8.76 -1.18
CA GLN A 299 -3.24 7.69 -2.01
C GLN A 299 -4.21 6.50 -2.20
N GLU A 300 -3.81 5.55 -3.04
CA GLU A 300 -4.58 4.35 -3.35
C GLU A 300 -5.00 3.60 -2.09
N ASN A 301 -6.24 3.14 -2.07
CA ASN A 301 -6.84 2.38 -0.97
C ASN A 301 -6.94 3.13 0.36
N CYS A 302 -6.70 4.45 0.41
CA CYS A 302 -6.90 5.23 1.62
C CYS A 302 -8.38 5.64 1.80
N TYR A 303 -8.76 5.96 3.03
CA TYR A 303 -10.10 6.36 3.41
C TYR A 303 -10.06 7.61 4.28
N ILE A 304 -10.80 8.65 3.94
CA ILE A 304 -10.91 9.90 4.69
C ILE A 304 -12.40 10.22 4.85
N VAL A 305 -12.90 10.12 6.08
CA VAL A 305 -14.34 10.17 6.39
C VAL A 305 -14.60 11.16 7.51
N GLY A 306 -15.50 12.12 7.30
CA GLY A 306 -15.88 13.09 8.33
C GLY A 306 -14.71 13.87 8.90
N SER A 307 -13.68 14.16 8.10
CA SER A 307 -12.37 14.63 8.58
C SER A 307 -11.91 15.93 7.91
N HIS A 308 -10.98 16.64 8.55
CA HIS A 308 -10.45 17.93 8.10
C HIS A 308 -8.92 17.87 8.07
N LEU A 309 -8.34 17.96 6.88
CA LEU A 309 -6.89 17.97 6.65
C LEU A 309 -6.49 19.39 6.25
N GLU A 310 -5.71 20.08 7.07
CA GLU A 310 -5.41 21.51 6.89
C GLU A 310 -4.63 21.79 5.60
N GLY A 311 -3.71 20.91 5.19
CA GLY A 311 -2.94 21.10 3.97
C GLY A 311 -1.59 20.40 3.98
N ASN A 312 -1.13 20.02 2.78
CA ASN A 312 0.08 19.24 2.57
C ASN A 312 0.12 17.94 3.40
N ASP A 313 -1.04 17.39 3.72
CA ASP A 313 -1.18 16.15 4.47
C ASP A 313 -1.07 14.97 3.51
N VAL A 314 -0.33 13.93 3.91
CA VAL A 314 -0.15 12.73 3.09
C VAL A 314 -0.78 11.54 3.80
N THR A 315 -1.79 10.95 3.16
CA THR A 315 -2.39 9.69 3.62
C THR A 315 -1.88 8.55 2.74
N ALA A 316 -0.96 7.76 3.28
CA ALA A 316 -0.32 6.66 2.57
C ALA A 316 -1.31 5.52 2.28
N HIS A 317 -0.88 4.57 1.44
CA HIS A 317 -1.69 3.45 0.99
C HIS A 317 -2.35 2.69 2.15
N GLY A 318 -3.67 2.47 2.02
CA GLY A 318 -4.46 1.78 3.04
C GLY A 318 -4.71 2.58 4.32
N GLY A 319 -4.18 3.80 4.47
CA GLY A 319 -4.43 4.67 5.61
C GLY A 319 -5.92 5.05 5.72
N LYS A 320 -6.44 5.11 6.93
CA LYS A 320 -7.85 5.37 7.22
C LYS A 320 -7.93 6.46 8.28
N ILE A 321 -8.64 7.53 7.97
CA ILE A 321 -8.85 8.70 8.82
C ILE A 321 -10.36 8.91 8.95
N VAL A 322 -10.87 8.82 10.18
CA VAL A 322 -12.31 8.90 10.47
C VAL A 322 -12.52 9.84 11.63
N SER A 323 -13.36 10.85 11.44
CA SER A 323 -13.68 11.87 12.45
C SER A 323 -12.41 12.42 13.12
N ALA A 324 -11.52 13.00 12.29
CA ALA A 324 -10.29 13.60 12.75
C ALA A 324 -10.03 15.00 12.15
N ARG A 325 -9.22 15.79 12.85
CA ARG A 325 -8.66 17.07 12.40
C ARG A 325 -7.14 16.99 12.40
N LEU A 326 -6.54 17.11 11.22
CA LEU A 326 -5.09 17.14 11.03
C LEU A 326 -4.68 18.60 10.76
N GLY A 327 -3.65 19.07 11.47
CA GLY A 327 -2.93 20.29 11.10
C GLY A 327 -2.07 20.07 9.86
N GLU A 328 -1.33 21.09 9.42
CA GLU A 328 -0.56 20.98 8.18
C GLU A 328 0.60 19.97 8.24
N LYS A 329 0.93 19.38 7.09
CA LYS A 329 2.09 18.47 6.92
C LYS A 329 2.07 17.25 7.85
N VAL A 330 0.90 16.70 8.15
CA VAL A 330 0.77 15.44 8.86
C VAL A 330 0.94 14.28 7.88
N PHE A 331 1.79 13.32 8.25
CA PHE A 331 1.95 12.07 7.52
C PHE A 331 1.21 10.94 8.23
N VAL A 332 0.29 10.29 7.51
CA VAL A 332 -0.40 9.08 7.95
C VAL A 332 0.15 7.88 7.20
N GLY A 333 0.93 7.05 7.90
CA GLY A 333 1.60 5.89 7.32
C GLY A 333 0.66 4.77 6.85
N PHE A 334 1.25 3.79 6.16
CA PHE A 334 0.55 2.65 5.54
C PHE A 334 -0.42 1.96 6.48
N ASN A 335 -1.59 1.56 5.97
CA ASN A 335 -2.62 0.78 6.69
C ASN A 335 -3.13 1.35 8.03
N SER A 336 -2.63 2.51 8.49
CA SER A 336 -3.01 3.13 9.75
C SER A 336 -4.53 3.29 9.85
N PHE A 337 -5.07 3.10 11.04
CA PHE A 337 -6.49 3.21 11.34
C PHE A 337 -6.70 4.25 12.42
N LEU A 338 -6.97 5.48 12.00
CA LEU A 338 -7.22 6.63 12.87
C LEU A 338 -8.74 6.86 12.96
N HIS A 339 -9.33 6.31 14.01
CA HIS A 339 -10.75 6.21 14.21
C HIS A 339 -11.19 7.01 15.44
N GLY A 340 -11.58 8.26 15.21
CA GLY A 340 -12.38 9.04 16.14
C GLY A 340 -13.87 8.81 15.92
N LYS A 341 -14.68 9.59 16.63
CA LYS A 341 -16.14 9.65 16.44
C LYS A 341 -16.61 11.10 16.35
N PRO A 342 -17.81 11.37 15.84
CA PRO A 342 -18.36 12.74 15.81
C PRO A 342 -18.38 13.44 17.19
N ASP A 343 -18.58 12.67 18.26
CA ASP A 343 -18.56 13.11 19.66
C ASP A 343 -17.20 12.91 20.36
N ALA A 344 -16.25 12.22 19.71
CA ALA A 344 -14.90 11.95 20.18
C ALA A 344 -13.89 12.20 19.06
N MET A 345 -13.75 13.47 18.67
CA MET A 345 -12.88 13.88 17.57
C MET A 345 -11.41 13.65 17.92
N LEU A 346 -10.64 13.11 16.97
CA LEU A 346 -9.17 13.02 17.07
C LEU A 346 -8.56 14.29 16.49
N THR A 347 -7.73 15.01 17.25
CA THR A 347 -6.96 16.15 16.75
C THR A 347 -5.48 15.78 16.68
N ILE A 348 -4.83 16.00 15.54
CA ILE A 348 -3.40 15.78 15.34
C ILE A 348 -2.77 17.10 14.89
N GLY A 349 -1.86 17.64 15.70
CA GLY A 349 -1.17 18.88 15.38
C GLY A 349 -0.26 18.74 14.15
N GLY A 350 0.07 19.88 13.52
CA GLY A 350 0.87 19.89 12.30
C GLY A 350 2.27 19.28 12.45
N GLY A 351 2.82 18.76 11.35
CA GLY A 351 4.14 18.15 11.30
C GLY A 351 4.28 16.84 12.09
N CYS A 352 3.16 16.22 12.48
CA CYS A 352 3.19 14.89 13.10
C CYS A 352 3.48 13.79 12.09
N ILE A 353 4.12 12.73 12.58
CA ILE A 353 4.39 11.51 11.82
C ILE A 353 3.65 10.38 12.52
N VAL A 354 2.56 9.92 11.92
CA VAL A 354 1.86 8.70 12.33
C VAL A 354 2.53 7.54 11.61
N MET A 355 3.22 6.70 12.38
CA MET A 355 3.95 5.55 11.87
C MET A 355 3.02 4.59 11.11
N PRO A 356 3.55 3.82 10.16
CA PRO A 356 2.80 2.75 9.51
C PRO A 356 2.13 1.83 10.53
N HIS A 357 0.93 1.36 10.19
CA HIS A 357 0.16 0.36 10.94
C HIS A 357 -0.31 0.85 12.33
N THR A 358 -0.29 2.15 12.58
CA THR A 358 -0.79 2.74 13.83
C THR A 358 -2.30 2.62 13.93
N ILE A 359 -2.81 2.27 15.10
CA ILE A 359 -4.22 2.18 15.42
C ILE A 359 -4.54 3.24 16.48
N VAL A 360 -5.43 4.17 16.15
CA VAL A 360 -6.06 5.07 17.11
C VAL A 360 -7.55 4.79 17.06
N ASP A 361 -8.15 4.40 18.19
CA ASP A 361 -9.57 4.02 18.25
C ASP A 361 -10.16 4.53 19.57
N ILE A 362 -10.66 5.77 19.54
CA ILE A 362 -10.98 6.55 20.73
C ILE A 362 -12.48 6.67 20.95
N ASP A 363 -12.87 6.61 22.22
CA ASP A 363 -14.23 6.87 22.68
C ASP A 363 -14.38 8.27 23.32
N GLU A 364 -13.28 8.99 23.52
CA GLU A 364 -13.22 10.34 24.09
C GLU A 364 -12.31 11.25 23.24
N PRO A 365 -12.56 12.58 23.17
CA PRO A 365 -11.71 13.49 22.42
C PRO A 365 -10.23 13.41 22.83
N LEU A 366 -9.36 13.29 21.82
CA LEU A 366 -7.92 13.11 22.01
C LEU A 366 -7.15 14.11 21.15
N ASP A 367 -6.21 14.82 21.79
CA ASP A 367 -5.35 15.80 21.12
C ASP A 367 -3.90 15.32 21.14
N ILE A 368 -3.33 15.13 19.97
CA ILE A 368 -1.90 14.85 19.76
C ILE A 368 -1.22 16.17 19.41
N PRO A 369 -0.25 16.66 20.21
CA PRO A 369 0.39 17.94 19.93
C PRO A 369 1.22 17.90 18.65
N ALA A 370 1.45 19.08 18.05
CA ALA A 370 2.26 19.23 16.84
C ALA A 370 3.68 18.64 16.99
N GLY A 371 4.26 18.18 15.88
CA GLY A 371 5.64 17.70 15.83
C GLY A 371 5.89 16.44 16.68
N HIS A 372 4.94 15.51 16.72
CA HIS A 372 5.07 14.23 17.44
C HIS A 372 5.15 13.03 16.49
N LEU A 373 5.88 12.01 16.91
CA LEU A 373 5.82 10.66 16.38
C LEU A 373 4.73 9.87 17.13
N VAL A 374 3.89 9.16 16.40
CA VAL A 374 2.79 8.35 16.95
C VAL A 374 2.89 6.93 16.40
N TRP A 375 2.73 5.90 17.24
CA TRP A 375 2.78 4.49 16.81
C TRP A 375 1.89 3.57 17.66
N GLY A 376 1.75 2.31 17.25
CA GLY A 376 1.12 1.27 18.07
C GLY A 376 -0.40 1.41 18.20
N CYS A 377 -0.96 1.20 19.41
CA CYS A 377 -2.41 1.20 19.66
C CYS A 377 -2.78 2.23 20.73
N ILE A 378 -3.62 3.20 20.38
CA ILE A 378 -4.05 4.30 21.26
C ILE A 378 -5.59 4.31 21.32
N ARG A 379 -6.15 4.09 22.50
CA ARG A 379 -7.60 4.11 22.75
C ARG A 379 -8.04 5.25 23.68
N GLY A 380 -7.08 5.94 24.28
CA GLY A 380 -7.32 7.12 25.09
C GLY A 380 -6.03 7.82 25.49
N ARG A 381 -6.16 8.87 26.32
CA ARG A 381 -5.05 9.74 26.73
C ARG A 381 -3.90 8.98 27.39
N GLY A 382 -4.20 7.99 28.25
CA GLY A 382 -3.17 7.22 28.94
C GLY A 382 -2.27 6.38 28.02
N ASP A 383 -2.74 6.02 26.83
CA ASP A 383 -1.94 5.27 25.87
C ASP A 383 -0.85 6.14 25.21
N LEU A 384 -1.06 7.47 25.14
CA LEU A 384 -0.10 8.40 24.53
C LEU A 384 1.26 8.38 25.25
N ASP A 385 1.29 8.15 26.56
CA ASP A 385 2.54 8.09 27.34
C ASP A 385 3.49 7.00 26.83
N THR A 386 2.95 5.95 26.21
CA THR A 386 3.73 4.80 25.72
C THR A 386 3.75 4.68 24.19
N HIS A 387 3.03 5.53 23.48
CA HIS A 387 2.79 5.43 22.04
C HIS A 387 2.96 6.75 21.28
N CYS A 388 3.43 7.79 21.97
CA CYS A 388 3.67 9.11 21.41
C CYS A 388 4.98 9.67 21.96
N MET A 389 5.73 10.41 21.14
CA MET A 389 6.97 11.10 21.54
C MET A 389 7.19 12.33 20.67
N ALA A 390 7.66 13.44 21.26
CA ALA A 390 8.01 14.62 20.47
C ALA A 390 9.16 14.29 19.50
N LEU A 391 9.06 14.70 18.24
CA LEU A 391 10.11 14.48 17.24
C LEU A 391 11.44 15.12 17.66
N LYS A 392 11.37 16.25 18.37
CA LYS A 392 12.56 16.91 18.93
C LYS A 392 13.24 16.09 20.03
N GLU A 393 12.45 15.40 20.87
CA GLU A 393 12.97 14.49 21.90
C GLU A 393 13.66 13.30 21.23
N LEU A 394 12.98 12.65 20.28
CA LEU A 394 13.54 11.53 19.54
C LEU A 394 14.80 11.94 18.77
N ALA A 395 14.81 13.10 18.11
CA ALA A 395 15.98 13.60 17.38
C ALA A 395 17.22 13.78 18.26
N GLY A 396 17.04 13.98 19.57
CA GLY A 396 18.13 14.06 20.55
C GLY A 396 18.67 12.72 21.02
N VAL A 397 18.06 11.60 20.62
CA VAL A 397 18.51 10.25 21.00
C VAL A 397 19.66 9.80 20.10
N ASP A 398 20.75 9.38 20.74
CA ASP A 398 21.85 8.65 20.12
C ASP A 398 22.23 7.49 21.03
N GLY A 399 21.64 6.32 20.78
CA GLY A 399 21.69 5.18 21.68
C GLY A 399 20.40 4.38 21.66
N GLU A 400 20.03 3.77 22.79
CA GLU A 400 18.86 2.91 22.90
C GLU A 400 17.83 3.49 23.87
N ILE A 401 16.56 3.46 23.47
CA ILE A 401 15.42 3.82 24.33
C ILE A 401 14.31 2.78 24.20
N HIS A 402 13.53 2.64 25.27
CA HIS A 402 12.32 1.84 25.29
C HIS A 402 11.14 2.70 25.74
N ARG A 403 10.00 2.55 25.07
CA ARG A 403 8.74 3.19 25.48
C ARG A 403 7.59 2.23 25.19
N GLY A 404 7.01 1.66 26.26
CA GLY A 404 6.04 0.57 26.13
C GLY A 404 6.65 -0.64 25.42
N ALA A 405 5.97 -1.12 24.37
CA ALA A 405 6.44 -2.22 23.52
C ALA A 405 7.34 -1.74 22.36
N MET A 406 7.68 -0.45 22.29
CA MET A 406 8.61 0.10 21.31
C MET A 406 10.04 0.08 21.85
N THR A 407 10.95 -0.34 20.98
CA THR A 407 12.40 -0.22 21.17
C THR A 407 12.98 0.55 19.99
N PHE A 408 13.82 1.53 20.28
CA PHE A 408 14.55 2.29 19.28
C PHE A 408 16.03 2.26 19.62
N LYS A 409 16.89 2.04 18.61
CA LYS A 409 18.34 2.04 18.74
C LYS A 409 18.98 2.84 17.61
N GLY A 410 20.00 3.64 17.91
CA GLY A 410 20.79 4.41 16.95
C GLY A 410 20.47 5.90 16.96
N SER A 411 20.59 6.53 15.80
CA SER A 411 20.45 7.98 15.63
C SER A 411 18.99 8.39 15.40
N GLY A 412 18.35 8.96 16.42
CA GLY A 412 17.02 9.52 16.29
C GLY A 412 16.96 10.72 15.33
N ALA A 413 18.04 11.50 15.23
CA ALA A 413 18.15 12.56 14.23
C ALA A 413 18.10 12.00 12.79
N GLY A 414 18.81 10.88 12.54
CA GLY A 414 18.78 10.17 11.27
C GLY A 414 17.37 9.65 10.94
N PHE A 415 16.70 9.07 11.92
CA PHE A 415 15.31 8.60 11.80
C PHE A 415 14.33 9.73 11.43
N VAL A 416 14.30 10.81 12.21
CA VAL A 416 13.37 11.93 12.00
C VAL A 416 13.62 12.59 10.65
N LYS A 417 14.89 12.83 10.29
CA LYS A 417 15.26 13.41 8.99
C LYS A 417 14.84 12.50 7.83
N GLY A 418 14.99 11.19 7.97
CA GLY A 418 14.59 10.21 6.95
C GLY A 418 13.10 10.29 6.62
N PHE A 419 12.24 10.30 7.65
CA PHE A 419 10.79 10.45 7.44
C PHE A 419 10.41 11.84 6.89
N GLN A 420 10.99 12.92 7.43
CA GLN A 420 10.71 14.27 6.92
C GLN A 420 11.09 14.42 5.45
N HIS A 421 12.24 13.88 5.05
CA HIS A 421 12.67 13.86 3.65
C HIS A 421 11.71 13.05 2.77
N ARG A 422 11.25 11.88 3.24
CA ARG A 422 10.26 11.06 2.52
C ARG A 422 8.96 11.83 2.29
N ILE A 423 8.45 12.52 3.31
CA ILE A 423 7.20 13.28 3.23
C ILE A 423 7.32 14.42 2.22
N GLU A 424 8.41 15.20 2.31
CA GLU A 424 8.64 16.31 1.38
C GLU A 424 8.80 15.79 -0.06
N HIS A 425 9.53 14.69 -0.26
CA HIS A 425 9.66 14.06 -1.57
C HIS A 425 8.32 13.61 -2.16
N ILE A 426 7.44 13.01 -1.33
CA ILE A 426 6.09 12.62 -1.77
C ILE A 426 5.27 13.85 -2.18
N LEU A 427 5.30 14.93 -1.40
CA LEU A 427 4.59 16.17 -1.71
C LEU A 427 5.10 16.81 -3.00
N GLU A 428 6.42 16.84 -3.21
CA GLU A 428 7.04 17.31 -4.44
C GLU A 428 6.64 16.46 -5.64
N ALA A 429 6.80 15.14 -5.55
CA ALA A 429 6.47 14.20 -6.63
C ALA A 429 4.98 14.23 -7.00
N ASN A 430 4.11 14.50 -6.02
CA ASN A 430 2.68 14.63 -6.25
C ASN A 430 2.25 16.01 -6.76
N GLY A 431 3.14 17.00 -6.76
CA GLY A 431 2.82 18.35 -7.23
C GLY A 431 2.03 19.18 -6.23
N ALA A 432 2.19 18.92 -4.94
CA ALA A 432 1.55 19.69 -3.87
C ALA A 432 1.96 21.18 -3.91
N PHE A 433 3.19 21.45 -4.33
CA PHE A 433 3.76 22.79 -4.45
C PHE A 433 3.59 23.44 -5.83
N TYR A 434 2.78 22.84 -6.71
CA TYR A 434 2.56 23.35 -8.06
C TYR A 434 2.10 24.81 -8.05
N LYS A 435 2.78 25.64 -8.84
CA LYS A 435 2.44 27.05 -9.02
C LYS A 435 3.03 27.57 -10.33
N ASP A 436 2.20 28.23 -11.13
CA ASP A 436 2.60 28.93 -12.36
C ASP A 436 3.44 28.07 -13.33
N GLY A 437 3.12 26.78 -13.45
CA GLY A 437 3.84 25.83 -14.32
C GLY A 437 5.12 25.22 -13.73
N ALA A 438 5.54 25.63 -12.53
CA ALA A 438 6.65 25.05 -11.80
C ALA A 438 6.18 24.01 -10.77
N HIS A 439 7.06 23.06 -10.43
CA HIS A 439 6.80 21.98 -9.46
C HIS A 439 5.59 21.10 -9.83
N ALA A 440 5.40 20.85 -11.13
CA ALA A 440 4.40 19.90 -11.61
C ALA A 440 4.78 18.48 -11.18
N GLY A 441 3.81 17.75 -10.64
CA GLY A 441 3.95 16.35 -10.24
C GLY A 441 2.78 15.51 -10.72
N HIS A 442 2.53 14.39 -10.06
CA HIS A 442 1.46 13.47 -10.43
C HIS A 442 0.08 14.14 -10.52
N ALA A 443 -0.21 15.11 -9.66
CA ALA A 443 -1.47 15.84 -9.69
C ALA A 443 -1.69 16.71 -10.93
N GLN A 444 -0.64 17.04 -11.69
CA GLN A 444 -0.75 17.80 -12.93
C GLN A 444 -0.41 16.96 -14.17
N ASN A 445 0.22 15.80 -13.98
CA ASN A 445 0.68 14.95 -15.07
C ASN A 445 -0.27 13.76 -15.34
N ASN A 446 -0.97 13.24 -14.33
CA ASN A 446 -1.73 11.98 -14.46
C ASN A 446 -3.18 12.14 -14.94
N HIS A 447 -3.52 13.25 -15.60
CA HIS A 447 -4.82 13.40 -16.23
C HIS A 447 -4.89 12.50 -17.48
N ASN A 448 -5.91 11.65 -17.59
CA ASN A 448 -6.23 10.75 -18.72
C ASN A 448 -5.64 9.32 -18.68
N ILE A 449 -6.04 8.51 -17.68
CA ILE A 449 -5.81 7.04 -17.68
C ILE A 449 -7.14 6.32 -17.92
N SER A 450 -7.29 5.60 -19.03
CA SER A 450 -8.47 4.79 -19.35
C SER A 450 -8.21 3.30 -19.12
N PHE A 451 -9.11 2.60 -18.43
CA PHE A 451 -8.99 1.15 -18.23
C PHE A 451 -9.78 0.36 -19.26
N ASN A 452 -9.06 -0.44 -20.04
CA ASN A 452 -9.62 -1.39 -20.99
C ASN A 452 -9.88 -2.74 -20.32
N ILE A 453 -10.90 -3.44 -20.80
CA ILE A 453 -11.36 -4.72 -20.25
C ILE A 453 -10.63 -5.89 -20.94
N ILE A 454 -10.24 -6.88 -20.14
CA ILE A 454 -9.84 -8.22 -20.60
C ILE A 454 -10.69 -9.28 -19.92
N GLN A 455 -10.97 -10.39 -20.61
CA GLN A 455 -11.90 -11.42 -20.14
C GLN A 455 -11.21 -12.79 -19.99
N PRO A 456 -11.57 -13.59 -18.96
CA PRO A 456 -11.10 -14.95 -18.83
C PRO A 456 -11.82 -15.90 -19.80
N TYR A 457 -11.29 -17.10 -20.00
CA TYR A 457 -12.03 -18.21 -20.60
C TYR A 457 -13.33 -18.47 -19.80
N PRO A 458 -14.51 -18.47 -20.43
CA PRO A 458 -15.78 -18.59 -19.73
C PRO A 458 -16.14 -20.04 -19.34
N GLU A 459 -15.60 -21.02 -20.07
CA GLU A 459 -15.93 -22.44 -19.93
C GLU A 459 -14.74 -23.37 -20.26
N GLY A 460 -14.96 -24.68 -20.13
CA GLY A 460 -13.97 -25.71 -20.41
C GLY A 460 -12.84 -25.87 -19.37
N PRO A 461 -11.78 -26.62 -19.72
CA PRO A 461 -10.64 -26.88 -18.83
C PRO A 461 -9.97 -25.58 -18.36
N MET A 462 -9.80 -24.62 -19.26
CA MET A 462 -9.16 -23.32 -19.06
C MET A 462 -10.03 -22.28 -18.32
N LYS A 463 -11.31 -22.59 -18.01
CA LYS A 463 -12.23 -21.65 -17.36
C LYS A 463 -11.58 -20.91 -16.18
N GLY A 464 -11.66 -19.57 -16.18
CA GLY A 464 -11.10 -18.70 -15.15
C GLY A 464 -9.64 -18.27 -15.36
N LEU A 465 -8.91 -18.90 -16.30
CA LEU A 465 -7.62 -18.40 -16.80
C LEU A 465 -7.85 -17.38 -17.91
N PHE A 466 -6.84 -16.56 -18.16
CA PHE A 466 -6.80 -15.65 -19.31
C PHE A 466 -5.94 -16.28 -20.42
N PRO A 467 -6.27 -16.03 -21.70
CA PRO A 467 -5.40 -16.43 -22.80
C PRO A 467 -4.04 -15.76 -22.69
N THR A 468 -3.05 -16.27 -23.43
CA THR A 468 -1.79 -15.54 -23.57
C THR A 468 -2.06 -14.24 -24.33
N ILE A 469 -1.72 -13.11 -23.71
CA ILE A 469 -1.99 -11.77 -24.23
C ILE A 469 -0.68 -10.99 -24.21
N ASP A 470 -0.40 -10.29 -25.31
CA ASP A 470 0.71 -9.35 -25.41
C ASP A 470 0.14 -8.02 -25.93
N ILE A 471 0.34 -6.95 -25.17
CA ILE A 471 -0.12 -5.59 -25.48
C ILE A 471 1.09 -4.66 -25.43
N ARG A 472 1.33 -3.98 -26.55
CA ARG A 472 2.43 -3.03 -26.76
C ARG A 472 1.90 -1.79 -27.49
N PRO A 473 2.66 -0.67 -27.49
CA PRO A 473 2.26 0.57 -28.15
C PRO A 473 1.99 0.42 -29.65
#